data_AF-A0A524EUK8-F1
#
_entry.id   AF-A0A524EUK8-F1
#
_cell.length_a   1.000
_cell.length_b   1.000
_cell.length_c   1.000
_cell.angle_alpha   90.00
_cell.angle_beta   90.00
_cell.angle_gamma   90.00
#
_symmetry.space_group_name_H-M   'P 1'
#
loop_
_entity.id
_entity.type
_entity.pdbx_description
1 polymer ?
#
loop_
_entity_poly.entity_id
_entity_poly.type
_entity_poly.pdbx_seq_one_letter_code
_entity_poly.pdbx_strand_id
1 'polypeptide(L)'
;MPMFIYFPIAYSSWRILTFIIGETSYYNYLNSWFKIYPWDTFLIFNLILIEIIIFFIGFGIFLSGLITMVRARRKGENVIQNGLYKFIRHPQNLGLILFSIPFILYIPGFGDLGIRIVDILSWILFTMVIVVISDLEEVRMKQKFSQDYEDYIRKTGYFVPKILKHRKKLIKNIKIRYAIRYVVMILLFIFLVNITNLIAKYLYINDIVEIYR
;
A
#
# COMPACT_ATOMS: atom_id res chain seq x y z
N MET A 1 -14.18 5.65 10.45
CA MET A 1 -14.08 6.64 9.37
C MET A 1 -13.93 5.88 8.06
N PRO A 2 -14.62 6.27 6.97
CA PRO A 2 -14.46 5.58 5.70
C PRO A 2 -13.02 5.78 5.19
N MET A 3 -12.31 4.68 4.94
CA MET A 3 -10.91 4.68 4.49
C MET A 3 -10.69 5.39 3.14
N PHE A 4 -11.77 5.70 2.40
CA PHE A 4 -11.73 6.46 1.16
C PHE A 4 -11.08 7.85 1.29
N ILE A 5 -11.07 8.44 2.49
CA ILE A 5 -10.45 9.77 2.72
C ILE A 5 -8.92 9.73 2.55
N TYR A 6 -8.28 8.56 2.64
CA TYR A 6 -6.82 8.42 2.48
C TYR A 6 -6.35 8.31 1.02
N PHE A 7 -7.28 8.20 0.06
CA PHE A 7 -6.94 8.04 -1.35
C PHE A 7 -6.24 9.28 -1.97
N PRO A 8 -6.67 10.53 -1.69
CA PRO A 8 -5.93 11.73 -2.11
C PRO A 8 -4.57 11.87 -1.43
N ILE A 9 -4.44 11.36 -0.20
CA ILE A 9 -3.17 11.34 0.55
C ILE A 9 -2.16 10.42 -0.15
N ALA A 10 -2.60 9.34 -0.81
CA ALA A 10 -1.73 8.43 -1.55
C ALA A 10 -1.11 9.05 -2.82
N TYR A 11 -1.83 9.97 -3.47
CA TYR A 11 -1.37 10.63 -4.71
C TYR A 11 -0.58 11.92 -4.42
N SER A 12 -0.88 12.61 -3.32
CA SER A 12 -0.22 13.86 -2.93
C SER A 12 0.87 13.70 -1.87
N SER A 13 1.10 12.49 -1.37
CA SER A 13 2.05 12.20 -0.31
C SER A 13 3.50 12.56 -0.68
N TRP A 14 3.87 12.50 -1.96
CA TRP A 14 5.19 12.96 -2.38
C TRP A 14 5.41 14.46 -2.13
N ARG A 15 4.35 15.28 -2.14
CA ARG A 15 4.47 16.70 -1.83
C ARG A 15 4.89 16.91 -0.36
N ILE A 16 4.55 15.99 0.54
CA ILE A 16 5.04 16.02 1.92
C ILE A 16 6.57 15.87 1.95
N LEU A 17 7.14 15.03 1.07
CA LEU A 17 8.60 14.87 0.97
C LEU A 17 9.28 16.15 0.48
N THR A 18 8.67 16.86 -0.47
CA THR A 18 9.19 18.14 -0.97
C THR A 18 9.09 19.26 0.09
N PHE A 19 8.02 19.29 0.90
CA PHE A 19 7.86 20.27 1.98
C PHE A 19 8.84 20.06 3.15
N ILE A 20 9.16 18.81 3.51
CA ILE A 20 10.04 18.52 4.66
C ILE A 20 11.52 18.78 4.34
N ILE A 21 11.95 18.54 3.09
CA ILE A 21 13.38 18.42 2.74
C ILE A 21 13.84 19.51 1.76
N GLY A 22 12.90 20.28 1.18
CA GLY A 22 13.17 21.36 0.23
C GLY A 22 13.35 20.89 -1.21
N GLU A 23 13.10 21.78 -2.17
CA GLU A 23 13.26 21.56 -3.62
C GLU A 23 14.74 21.50 -4.04
N THR A 24 15.51 20.59 -3.43
CA THR A 24 16.91 20.37 -3.80
C THR A 24 17.02 19.53 -5.07
N SER A 25 18.10 19.70 -5.83
CA SER A 25 18.45 18.88 -7.00
C SER A 25 18.45 17.37 -6.71
N TYR A 26 18.55 16.99 -5.43
CA TYR A 26 18.50 15.61 -4.96
C TYR A 26 17.13 14.95 -5.23
N TYR A 27 16.01 15.68 -5.21
CA TYR A 27 14.67 15.13 -5.44
C TYR A 27 14.12 15.35 -6.86
N ASN A 28 14.82 16.13 -7.69
CA ASN A 28 14.46 16.29 -9.11
C ASN A 28 14.53 14.97 -9.89
N TYR A 29 15.47 14.07 -9.53
CA TYR A 29 15.54 12.75 -10.15
C TYR A 29 14.38 11.84 -9.75
N LEU A 30 13.84 11.95 -8.53
CA LEU A 30 12.66 11.17 -8.13
C LEU A 30 11.41 11.58 -8.91
N ASN A 31 11.34 12.83 -9.36
CA ASN A 31 10.29 13.31 -10.27
C ASN A 31 10.51 12.91 -11.73
N SER A 32 11.52 12.11 -12.04
CA SER A 32 11.74 11.61 -13.40
C SER A 32 10.72 10.55 -13.82
N TRP A 33 10.47 10.52 -15.12
CA TRP A 33 9.56 9.63 -15.80
C TRP A 33 10.36 8.62 -16.61
N PHE A 34 9.95 7.36 -16.60
CA PHE A 34 10.44 6.42 -17.60
C PHE A 34 10.02 6.90 -18.98
N LYS A 35 10.97 6.97 -19.93
CA LYS A 35 10.69 7.28 -21.32
C LYS A 35 9.95 6.10 -21.95
N ILE A 36 8.63 6.06 -21.82
CA ILE A 36 7.79 5.12 -22.55
C ILE A 36 7.43 5.80 -23.86
N TYR A 37 8.06 5.34 -24.94
CA TYR A 37 7.81 5.94 -26.25
C TYR A 37 6.35 5.67 -26.69
N PRO A 38 5.57 6.70 -27.06
CA PRO A 38 4.14 6.57 -27.36
C PRO A 38 3.85 5.69 -28.59
N TRP A 39 4.87 5.28 -29.33
CA TRP A 39 4.79 4.40 -30.49
C TRP A 39 4.75 2.91 -30.11
N ASP A 40 5.11 2.52 -28.87
CA ASP A 40 4.99 1.13 -28.40
C ASP A 40 3.55 0.85 -27.92
N THR A 41 2.63 0.85 -28.88
CA THR A 41 1.20 0.62 -28.64
C THR A 41 0.94 -0.75 -28.04
N PHE A 42 1.78 -1.75 -28.34
CA PHE A 42 1.68 -3.08 -27.77
C PHE A 42 1.99 -3.07 -26.27
N LEU A 43 3.10 -2.46 -25.85
CA LEU A 43 3.46 -2.34 -24.43
C LEU A 43 2.38 -1.57 -23.66
N ILE A 44 1.94 -0.42 -24.18
CA ILE A 44 0.92 0.42 -23.56
C ILE A 44 -0.39 -0.35 -23.39
N PHE A 45 -0.84 -1.06 -24.43
CA PHE A 45 -2.06 -1.85 -24.36
C PHE A 45 -1.98 -2.97 -23.30
N ASN A 46 -0.86 -3.68 -23.24
CA ASN A 46 -0.66 -4.74 -22.24
C ASN A 46 -0.63 -4.16 -20.81
N LEU A 47 0.03 -3.02 -20.61
CA LEU A 47 0.07 -2.34 -19.31
C LEU A 47 -1.34 -1.94 -18.85
N ILE A 48 -2.12 -1.28 -19.72
CA ILE A 48 -3.51 -0.90 -19.43
C ILE A 48 -4.36 -2.13 -19.11
N LEU A 49 -4.19 -3.23 -19.85
CA LEU A 49 -4.93 -4.47 -19.57
C LEU A 49 -4.58 -5.05 -18.19
N ILE A 50 -3.30 -5.08 -17.84
CA ILE A 50 -2.82 -5.54 -16.53
C ILE A 50 -3.39 -4.65 -15.42
N GLU A 51 -3.35 -3.33 -15.60
CA GLU A 51 -3.90 -2.34 -14.66
C GLU A 51 -5.40 -2.55 -14.42
N ILE A 52 -6.18 -2.72 -15.49
CA ILE A 52 -7.62 -3.00 -15.41
C ILE A 52 -7.87 -4.28 -14.63
N ILE A 53 -7.13 -5.35 -14.91
CA ILE A 53 -7.28 -6.63 -14.21
C ILE A 53 -6.97 -6.45 -12.72
N ILE A 54 -5.85 -5.82 -12.37
CA ILE A 54 -5.45 -5.57 -10.98
C ILE A 54 -6.49 -4.68 -10.27
N PHE A 55 -6.98 -3.63 -10.94
CA PHE A 55 -8.02 -2.74 -10.43
C PHE A 55 -9.27 -3.52 -10.03
N PHE A 56 -9.83 -4.30 -10.96
CA PHE A 56 -11.09 -5.01 -10.71
C PHE A 56 -10.94 -6.13 -9.67
N ILE A 57 -9.80 -6.83 -9.66
CA ILE A 57 -9.51 -7.82 -8.61
C ILE A 57 -9.43 -7.13 -7.24
N GLY A 58 -8.64 -6.07 -7.12
CA GLY A 58 -8.47 -5.32 -5.88
C GLY A 58 -9.80 -4.71 -5.41
N PHE A 59 -10.58 -4.14 -6.33
CA PHE A 59 -11.88 -3.54 -6.06
C PHE A 59 -12.89 -4.59 -5.61
N GLY A 60 -12.92 -5.76 -6.24
CA GLY A 60 -13.77 -6.88 -5.84
C GLY A 60 -13.44 -7.39 -4.43
N ILE A 61 -12.15 -7.52 -4.09
CA ILE A 61 -11.68 -7.88 -2.75
C ILE A 61 -12.08 -6.81 -1.73
N PHE A 62 -11.89 -5.53 -2.07
CA PHE A 62 -12.27 -4.41 -1.21
C PHE A 62 -13.77 -4.41 -0.93
N LEU A 63 -14.59 -4.48 -1.98
CA LEU A 63 -16.03 -4.39 -1.89
C LEU A 63 -16.63 -5.58 -1.14
N SER A 64 -16.14 -6.79 -1.41
CA SER A 64 -16.56 -7.99 -0.67
C SER A 64 -16.17 -7.90 0.81
N GLY A 65 -14.94 -7.46 1.13
CA GLY A 65 -14.50 -7.22 2.50
C GLY A 65 -15.32 -6.16 3.23
N LEU A 66 -15.67 -5.07 2.56
CA LEU A 66 -16.49 -3.98 3.09
C LEU A 66 -17.94 -4.43 3.33
N ILE A 67 -18.55 -5.11 2.36
CA ILE A 67 -19.92 -5.63 2.47
C ILE A 67 -20.02 -6.61 3.63
N THR A 68 -19.09 -7.57 3.74
CA THR A 68 -19.08 -8.53 4.85
C THR A 68 -18.91 -7.82 6.19
N MET A 69 -18.05 -6.81 6.28
CA MET A 69 -17.89 -6.03 7.51
C MET A 69 -19.15 -5.28 7.92
N VAL A 70 -19.78 -4.58 6.98
CA VAL A 70 -21.00 -3.80 7.25
C VAL A 70 -22.15 -4.72 7.65
N ARG A 71 -22.33 -5.85 6.95
CA ARG A 71 -23.38 -6.84 7.27
C ARG A 71 -23.19 -7.44 8.66
N ALA A 72 -21.98 -7.85 8.99
CA ALA A 72 -21.67 -8.43 10.29
C ALA A 72 -21.88 -7.42 11.42
N ARG A 73 -21.46 -6.16 11.23
CA ARG A 73 -21.69 -5.09 12.21
C ARG A 73 -23.19 -4.81 12.42
N ARG A 74 -24.01 -4.84 11.36
CA ARG A 74 -25.47 -4.70 11.48
C ARG A 74 -26.12 -5.85 12.25
N LYS A 75 -25.56 -7.06 12.16
CA LYS A 75 -26.02 -8.24 12.89
C LYS A 75 -25.54 -8.29 14.35
N GLY A 76 -24.74 -7.33 14.79
CA GLY A 76 -24.12 -7.35 16.12
C GLY A 76 -23.04 -8.41 16.27
N GLU A 77 -22.47 -8.91 15.18
CA GLU A 77 -21.37 -9.87 15.24
C GLU A 77 -20.12 -9.20 15.84
N ASN A 78 -19.58 -9.80 16.89
CA ASN A 78 -18.42 -9.28 17.61
C ASN A 78 -17.11 -9.49 16.84
N VAL A 79 -16.91 -10.67 16.22
CA VAL A 79 -15.73 -11.00 15.42
C VAL A 79 -16.15 -11.67 14.12
N ILE A 80 -15.77 -11.08 13.00
CA ILE A 80 -16.15 -11.54 11.66
C ILE A 80 -15.19 -12.65 11.24
N GLN A 81 -15.71 -13.86 11.02
CA GLN A 81 -14.90 -15.03 10.64
C GLN A 81 -15.34 -15.69 9.33
N ASN A 82 -16.24 -15.03 8.59
CA ASN A 82 -16.90 -15.58 7.40
C ASN A 82 -16.37 -14.96 6.09
N GLY A 83 -16.54 -15.66 4.97
CA GLY A 83 -16.06 -15.22 3.66
C GLY A 83 -14.54 -15.05 3.62
N LEU A 84 -14.05 -13.93 3.08
CA LEU A 84 -12.62 -13.62 3.03
C LEU A 84 -11.97 -13.49 4.42
N TYR A 85 -12.75 -13.09 5.43
CA TYR A 85 -12.28 -12.98 6.81
C TYR A 85 -11.89 -14.33 7.43
N LYS A 86 -12.28 -15.47 6.82
CA LYS A 86 -11.83 -16.80 7.24
C LYS A 86 -10.32 -17.02 7.03
N PHE A 87 -9.73 -16.33 6.04
CA PHE A 87 -8.34 -16.53 5.64
C PHE A 87 -7.44 -15.35 6.00
N ILE A 88 -7.96 -14.13 5.85
CA ILE A 88 -7.21 -12.87 5.95
C ILE A 88 -7.99 -11.93 6.88
N ARG A 89 -7.32 -11.28 7.83
CA ARG A 89 -7.97 -10.39 8.81
C ARG A 89 -8.40 -9.06 8.23
N HIS A 90 -7.67 -8.55 7.24
CA HIS A 90 -7.89 -7.24 6.67
C HIS A 90 -8.12 -7.30 5.14
N PRO A 91 -9.13 -8.05 4.66
CA PRO A 91 -9.36 -8.22 3.22
C PRO A 91 -9.72 -6.88 2.55
N GLN A 92 -10.48 -6.02 3.22
CA GLN A 92 -10.79 -4.67 2.73
C GLN A 92 -9.50 -3.85 2.49
N ASN A 93 -8.54 -3.91 3.40
CA ASN A 93 -7.31 -3.14 3.31
C ASN A 93 -6.36 -3.71 2.25
N LEU A 94 -6.33 -5.05 2.11
CA LEU A 94 -5.67 -5.69 0.99
C LEU A 94 -6.26 -5.23 -0.34
N GLY A 95 -7.59 -5.19 -0.45
CA GLY A 95 -8.27 -4.70 -1.64
C GLY A 95 -7.87 -3.26 -1.96
N LEU A 96 -7.84 -2.37 -0.96
CA LEU A 96 -7.36 -0.98 -1.09
C LEU A 96 -5.94 -0.89 -1.64
N ILE A 97 -5.01 -1.68 -1.09
CA ILE A 97 -3.63 -1.73 -1.56
C ILE A 97 -3.60 -2.18 -3.03
N LEU A 98 -4.33 -3.23 -3.39
CA LEU A 98 -4.32 -3.79 -4.74
C LEU A 98 -4.95 -2.87 -5.78
N PHE A 99 -6.16 -2.34 -5.54
CA PHE A 99 -6.81 -1.49 -6.54
C PHE A 99 -6.13 -0.12 -6.68
N SER A 100 -5.26 0.27 -5.75
CA SER A 100 -4.46 1.49 -5.85
C SER A 100 -3.20 1.36 -6.73
N ILE A 101 -2.77 0.13 -7.08
CA ILE A 101 -1.57 -0.11 -7.92
C ILE A 101 -1.67 0.53 -9.32
N PRO A 102 -2.81 0.47 -10.03
CA PRO A 102 -2.93 1.10 -11.34
C PRO A 102 -2.62 2.60 -11.36
N PHE A 103 -2.84 3.29 -10.23
CA PHE A 103 -2.61 4.73 -10.12
C PHE A 103 -1.12 5.12 -10.00
N ILE A 104 -0.19 4.15 -10.02
CA ILE A 104 1.25 4.41 -10.04
C ILE A 104 1.97 3.89 -11.30
N LEU A 105 1.24 3.25 -12.21
CA LEU A 105 1.81 2.63 -13.40
C LEU A 105 1.70 3.60 -14.59
N TYR A 106 0.66 3.49 -15.42
CA TYR A 106 0.46 4.34 -16.59
C TYR A 106 -0.92 4.99 -16.54
N ILE A 107 -0.96 6.32 -16.46
CA ILE A 107 -2.22 7.09 -16.48
C ILE A 107 -2.29 7.88 -17.80
N PRO A 108 -2.97 7.34 -18.83
CA PRO A 108 -3.14 8.07 -20.08
C PRO A 108 -4.03 9.31 -19.86
N GLY A 109 -3.57 10.48 -20.33
CA GLY A 109 -4.40 11.68 -20.46
C GLY A 109 -4.04 12.89 -19.58
N PHE A 110 -3.03 12.79 -18.70
CA PHE A 110 -2.57 13.90 -17.85
C PHE A 110 -1.22 14.52 -18.30
N GLY A 111 -0.82 14.33 -19.55
CA GLY A 111 0.53 14.71 -20.02
C GLY A 111 1.63 13.76 -19.52
N ASP A 112 1.25 12.73 -18.77
CA ASP A 112 2.12 11.69 -18.24
C ASP A 112 2.56 10.73 -19.36
N LEU A 113 3.87 10.62 -19.54
CA LEU A 113 4.52 9.85 -20.60
C LEU A 113 5.05 8.50 -20.11
N GLY A 114 4.71 8.08 -18.89
CA GLY A 114 5.16 6.80 -18.38
C GLY A 114 5.00 6.63 -16.87
N ILE A 115 5.77 5.71 -16.31
CA ILE A 115 5.80 5.44 -14.86
C ILE A 115 6.66 6.52 -14.19
N ARG A 116 6.12 7.17 -13.16
CA ARG A 116 6.88 8.14 -12.34
C ARG A 116 7.46 7.46 -11.11
N ILE A 117 8.76 7.65 -10.89
CA ILE A 117 9.46 7.00 -9.78
C ILE A 117 8.88 7.41 -8.41
N VAL A 118 8.48 8.67 -8.25
CA VAL A 118 7.92 9.18 -7.00
C VAL A 118 6.54 8.60 -6.66
N ASP A 119 5.77 8.14 -7.65
CA ASP A 119 4.44 7.58 -7.43
C ASP A 119 4.55 6.20 -6.76
N ILE A 120 5.56 5.42 -7.15
CA ILE A 120 5.92 4.16 -6.49
C ILE A 120 6.23 4.39 -5.00
N LEU A 121 7.05 5.41 -4.69
CA LEU A 121 7.37 5.77 -3.30
C LEU A 121 6.12 6.22 -2.53
N SER A 122 5.23 6.96 -3.18
CA SER A 122 3.96 7.40 -2.61
C SER A 122 3.03 6.24 -2.28
N TRP A 123 2.96 5.23 -3.16
CA TRP A 123 2.19 4.00 -2.92
C TRP A 123 2.79 3.11 -1.82
N ILE A 124 4.12 3.05 -1.71
CA ILE A 124 4.78 2.38 -0.58
C ILE A 124 4.38 3.08 0.73
N LEU A 125 4.42 4.41 0.79
CA LEU A 125 4.00 5.17 1.97
C LEU A 125 2.52 4.94 2.29
N PHE A 126 1.65 4.96 1.27
CA PHE A 126 0.24 4.64 1.42
C PHE A 126 0.05 3.23 2.03
N THR A 127 0.76 2.23 1.53
CA THR A 127 0.72 0.86 2.07
C THR A 127 1.18 0.82 3.53
N MET A 128 2.20 1.61 3.90
CA MET A 128 2.62 1.73 5.31
C MET A 128 1.53 2.34 6.19
N VAL A 129 0.83 3.37 5.71
CA VAL A 129 -0.31 3.98 6.44
C VAL A 129 -1.44 2.96 6.61
N ILE A 130 -1.78 2.20 5.58
CA ILE A 130 -2.78 1.13 5.66
C ILE A 130 -2.37 0.07 6.68
N VAL A 131 -1.09 -0.29 6.74
CA VAL A 131 -0.56 -1.20 7.77
C VAL A 131 -0.78 -0.64 9.18
N VAL A 132 -0.49 0.65 9.41
CA VAL A 132 -0.72 1.30 10.72
C VAL A 132 -2.20 1.30 11.08
N ILE A 133 -3.08 1.63 10.12
CA ILE A 133 -4.53 1.63 10.34
C ILE A 133 -5.03 0.23 10.71
N SER A 134 -4.59 -0.81 10.00
CA SER A 134 -4.90 -2.21 10.32
C SER A 134 -4.40 -2.59 11.73
N ASP A 135 -3.20 -2.18 12.12
CA ASP A 135 -2.68 -2.46 13.46
C ASP A 135 -3.52 -1.79 14.55
N LEU A 136 -3.94 -0.54 14.35
CA LEU A 136 -4.83 0.17 15.27
C LEU A 136 -6.19 -0.52 15.40
N GLU A 137 -6.72 -1.07 14.30
CA GLU A 137 -7.93 -1.89 14.32
C GLU A 137 -7.73 -3.17 15.14
N GLU A 138 -6.61 -3.89 14.96
CA GLU A 138 -6.31 -5.08 15.76
C GLU A 138 -6.20 -4.74 17.26
N VAL A 139 -5.56 -3.62 17.62
CA VAL A 139 -5.44 -3.19 19.02
C VAL A 139 -6.82 -2.95 19.65
N ARG A 140 -7.73 -2.26 18.95
CA ARG A 140 -9.10 -2.01 19.42
C ARG A 140 -9.88 -3.32 19.58
N MET A 141 -9.74 -4.23 18.62
CA MET A 141 -10.42 -5.53 18.66
C MET A 141 -9.92 -6.41 19.80
N LYS A 142 -8.60 -6.43 20.07
CA LYS A 142 -8.01 -7.11 21.22
C LYS A 142 -8.51 -6.54 22.55
N GLN A 143 -8.62 -5.22 22.66
CA GLN A 143 -9.13 -4.59 23.87
C GLN A 143 -10.60 -4.92 24.12
N LYS A 144 -11.41 -5.03 23.05
CA LYS A 144 -12.86 -5.24 23.16
C LYS A 144 -13.25 -6.72 23.31
N PHE A 145 -12.53 -7.64 22.66
CA PHE A 145 -12.94 -9.05 22.52
C PHE A 145 -11.83 -10.05 22.90
N SER A 146 -10.72 -9.58 23.47
CA SER A 146 -9.59 -10.35 24.04
C SER A 146 -9.40 -11.76 23.46
N GLN A 147 -9.97 -12.78 24.11
CA GLN A 147 -9.74 -14.19 23.79
C GLN A 147 -10.26 -14.60 22.41
N ASP A 148 -11.48 -14.20 22.05
CA ASP A 148 -12.11 -14.55 20.77
C ASP A 148 -11.30 -14.02 19.58
N TYR A 149 -10.75 -12.80 19.74
CA TYR A 149 -9.95 -12.18 18.72
C TYR A 149 -8.53 -12.74 18.63
N GLU A 150 -7.92 -13.16 19.75
CA GLU A 150 -6.65 -13.88 19.74
C GLU A 150 -6.77 -15.24 19.04
N ASP A 151 -7.85 -15.98 19.26
CA ASP A 151 -8.11 -17.24 18.56
C ASP A 151 -8.35 -17.02 17.06
N TYR A 152 -9.02 -15.93 16.70
CA TYR A 152 -9.16 -15.51 15.31
C TYR A 152 -7.80 -15.20 14.66
N ILE A 153 -6.91 -14.46 15.33
CA ILE A 153 -5.54 -14.18 14.85
C ILE A 153 -4.72 -15.46 14.65
N ARG A 154 -4.95 -16.49 15.48
CA ARG A 154 -4.24 -17.76 15.35
C ARG A 154 -4.61 -18.49 14.05
N LYS A 155 -5.86 -18.37 13.59
CA LYS A 155 -6.40 -19.07 12.42
C LYS A 155 -6.21 -18.32 11.10
N THR A 156 -5.98 -17.01 11.15
CA THR A 156 -5.95 -16.14 9.97
C THR A 156 -4.58 -15.50 9.72
N GLY A 157 -4.36 -15.03 8.50
CA GLY A 157 -3.21 -14.20 8.13
C GLY A 157 -3.52 -12.69 8.17
N TYR A 158 -2.51 -11.84 8.04
CA TYR A 158 -2.69 -10.38 8.12
C TYR A 158 -3.28 -9.82 6.81
N PHE A 159 -2.51 -9.89 5.71
CA PHE A 159 -2.94 -9.61 4.34
C PHE A 159 -2.84 -10.81 3.41
N VAL A 160 -2.09 -11.85 3.79
CA VAL A 160 -1.89 -13.08 3.03
C VAL A 160 -2.35 -14.25 3.90
N PRO A 161 -3.00 -15.30 3.36
CA PRO A 161 -3.43 -16.45 4.14
C PRO A 161 -2.28 -17.07 4.93
N LYS A 162 -2.58 -17.57 6.12
CA LYS A 162 -1.57 -18.14 7.01
C LYS A 162 -1.27 -19.58 6.60
N ILE A 163 -0.12 -19.79 5.96
CA ILE A 163 0.34 -21.12 5.52
C ILE A 163 1.22 -21.80 6.59
N LEU A 164 1.85 -21.03 7.48
CA LEU A 164 2.87 -21.53 8.44
C LEU A 164 2.38 -21.54 9.90
N LYS A 165 2.80 -22.59 10.64
CA LYS A 165 2.59 -22.71 12.10
C LYS A 165 3.23 -21.56 12.87
N HIS A 166 2.57 -21.13 13.94
CA HIS A 166 2.94 -19.96 14.73
C HIS A 166 4.33 -20.14 15.38
N ARG A 167 5.34 -19.40 14.92
CA ARG A 167 6.62 -19.27 15.66
C ARG A 167 6.38 -18.44 16.92
N LYS A 168 6.97 -18.85 18.06
CA LYS A 168 6.91 -18.05 19.30
C LYS A 168 7.45 -16.64 19.03
N LYS A 169 6.70 -15.62 19.44
CA LYS A 169 7.13 -14.22 19.29
C LYS A 169 8.28 -13.96 20.26
N LEU A 170 9.40 -13.44 19.74
CA LEU A 170 10.60 -13.10 20.51
C LEU A 170 10.32 -11.97 21.53
N ILE A 171 9.50 -10.99 21.15
CA ILE A 171 9.12 -9.85 22.00
C ILE A 171 7.69 -10.06 22.50
N LYS A 172 7.53 -10.20 23.82
CA LYS A 172 6.22 -10.41 24.49
C LYS A 172 5.39 -9.13 24.57
N ASN A 173 6.03 -7.98 24.78
CA ASN A 173 5.33 -6.70 24.91
C ASN A 173 4.83 -6.21 23.53
N ILE A 174 3.51 -6.15 23.37
CA ILE A 174 2.87 -5.80 22.11
C ILE A 174 3.13 -4.34 21.68
N LYS A 175 3.20 -3.40 22.64
CA LYS A 175 3.45 -1.98 22.35
C LYS A 175 4.87 -1.78 21.82
N ILE A 176 5.85 -2.41 22.48
CA ILE A 176 7.26 -2.38 22.05
C ILE A 176 7.40 -3.00 20.64
N ARG A 177 6.69 -4.11 20.38
CA ARG A 177 6.71 -4.75 19.06
C ARG A 177 6.17 -3.84 17.95
N TYR A 178 5.08 -3.12 18.18
CA TYR A 178 4.56 -2.15 17.20
C TYR A 178 5.52 -0.97 17.04
N ALA A 179 6.07 -0.43 18.12
CA ALA A 179 7.06 0.65 18.05
C ALA A 179 8.28 0.27 17.22
N ILE A 180 8.89 -0.90 17.47
CA ILE A 180 10.01 -1.42 16.68
C ILE A 180 9.61 -1.59 15.21
N ARG A 181 8.42 -2.15 14.94
CA ARG A 181 7.92 -2.31 13.58
C ARG A 181 7.85 -0.97 12.85
N TYR A 182 7.30 0.07 13.48
CA TYR A 182 7.18 1.39 12.85
C TYR A 182 8.53 2.07 12.65
N VAL A 183 9.44 1.96 13.62
CA VAL A 183 10.82 2.47 13.46
C VAL A 183 11.52 1.77 12.29
N VAL A 184 11.43 0.44 12.21
CA VAL A 184 11.99 -0.33 11.08
C VAL A 184 11.34 0.07 9.76
N MET A 185 10.02 0.24 9.71
CA MET A 185 9.32 0.69 8.49
C MET A 185 9.79 2.08 8.04
N ILE A 186 9.96 3.02 8.97
CA ILE A 186 10.45 4.37 8.66
C ILE A 186 11.90 4.32 8.16
N LEU A 187 12.78 3.57 8.83
CA LEU A 187 14.17 3.41 8.40
C LEU A 187 14.26 2.75 7.02
N LEU A 188 13.46 1.71 6.77
CA LEU A 188 13.37 1.07 5.46
C LEU A 188 12.84 2.03 4.40
N PHE A 189 11.85 2.86 4.72
CA PHE A 189 11.33 3.86 3.78
C PHE A 189 12.40 4.90 3.43
N ILE A 190 13.11 5.45 4.42
CA ILE A 190 14.22 6.38 4.20
C ILE A 190 15.29 5.72 3.32
N PHE A 191 15.67 4.48 3.63
CA PHE A 191 16.63 3.73 2.85
C PHE A 191 16.17 3.52 1.39
N LEU A 192 14.90 3.15 1.19
CA LEU A 192 14.31 3.00 -0.15
C LEU A 192 14.33 4.31 -0.92
N VAL A 193 13.94 5.44 -0.30
CA VAL A 193 14.01 6.76 -0.94
C VAL A 193 15.43 7.08 -1.40
N ASN A 194 16.44 6.82 -0.56
CA ASN A 194 17.85 7.05 -0.92
C ASN A 194 18.31 6.15 -2.08
N ILE A 195 18.01 4.84 -2.02
CA ILE A 195 18.36 3.90 -3.10
C ILE A 195 17.65 4.26 -4.39
N THR A 196 16.35 4.49 -4.35
CA THR A 196 15.55 4.84 -5.51
C THR A 196 16.06 6.14 -6.13
N ASN A 197 16.54 7.09 -5.32
CA ASN A 197 17.14 8.30 -5.85
C ASN A 197 18.49 8.06 -6.55
N LEU A 198 19.35 7.21 -5.98
CA LEU A 198 20.60 6.79 -6.63
C LEU A 198 20.32 6.10 -7.98
N ILE A 199 19.33 5.21 -8.01
CA ILE A 199 18.86 4.55 -9.23
C ILE A 199 18.32 5.57 -10.22
N ALA A 200 17.44 6.48 -9.79
CA ALA A 200 16.87 7.51 -10.66
C ALA A 200 17.94 8.40 -11.28
N LYS A 201 18.94 8.81 -10.49
CA LYS A 201 20.10 9.56 -10.98
C LYS A 201 20.89 8.76 -12.01
N TYR A 202 21.16 7.49 -11.76
CA TYR A 202 21.83 6.61 -12.72
C TYR A 202 21.03 6.48 -14.03
N LEU A 203 19.72 6.23 -13.95
CA LEU A 203 18.85 6.13 -15.11
C LEU A 203 18.80 7.43 -15.91
N TYR A 204 18.82 8.58 -15.23
CA TYR A 204 18.81 9.89 -15.88
C TYR A 204 20.10 10.15 -16.66
N ILE A 205 21.26 9.82 -16.08
CA ILE A 205 22.57 9.97 -16.74
C ILE A 205 22.68 9.08 -17.99
N ASN A 206 21.98 7.94 -18.01
CA ASN A 206 21.95 7.02 -19.15
C ASN A 206 20.79 7.30 -20.13
N ASP A 207 20.13 8.46 -20.04
CA ASP A 207 19.03 8.87 -20.91
C ASP A 207 17.81 7.92 -20.92
N ILE A 208 17.62 7.09 -19.88
CA ILE A 208 16.48 6.15 -19.77
C ILE A 208 15.24 6.84 -19.18
N VAL A 209 15.44 7.81 -18.28
CA VAL A 209 14.36 8.59 -17.64
C VAL A 209 14.54 10.07 -17.93
N GLU A 210 13.45 10.83 -17.93
CA GLU A 210 13.45 12.27 -18.21
C GLU A 210 12.77 13.05 -17.09
N ILE A 211 13.34 14.21 -16.74
CA ILE A 211 12.76 15.10 -15.74
C ILE A 211 11.87 16.09 -16.48
N TYR A 212 10.55 15.87 -16.43
CA TYR A 212 9.58 16.87 -16.86
C TYR A 212 9.50 17.96 -15.78
N ARG A 213 9.87 19.19 -16.14
CA ARG A 213 9.74 20.39 -15.29
C ARG A 213 8.39 21.06 -15.51
#